data_AF-A0A523MRE7-F1
#
_entry.id   AF-A0A523MRE7-F1
#
_cell.length_a   1.000
_cell.length_b   1.000
_cell.length_c   1.000
_cell.angle_alpha   90.00
_cell.angle_beta   90.00
_cell.angle_gamma   90.00
#
_symmetry.space_group_name_H-M   'P 1'
#
loop_
_entity.id
_entity.type
_entity.pdbx_description
1 polymer ?
#
loop_
_entity_poly.entity_id
_entity_poly.type
_entity_poly.pdbx_seq_one_letter_code
_entity_poly.pdbx_strand_id
1 'polypeptide(L)'
;MDIVRFCTGDTVLFDDAICRAYIQGIVDAHEHFQLQGKHPKSFCVPKEKARRDEGEGMVPKWLEAFKERLHQKPQRLVVDALHAIFPCP
;
A
#
# COMPACT_ATOMS: atom_id res chain seq x y z
N MET A 1 -13.48 -7.88 4.53
CA MET A 1 -13.37 -7.42 3.14
C MET A 1 -11.97 -7.74 2.68
N ASP A 2 -11.84 -8.56 1.62
CA ASP A 2 -10.56 -9.03 1.12
C ASP A 2 -10.00 -7.97 0.16
N ILE A 3 -9.25 -6.99 0.69
CA ILE A 3 -8.71 -5.90 -0.13
C ILE A 3 -7.79 -6.42 -1.23
N VAL A 4 -7.15 -7.57 -0.99
CA VAL A 4 -6.16 -8.11 -1.90
C VAL A 4 -6.89 -8.62 -3.14
N ARG A 5 -8.05 -9.24 -2.98
CA ARG A 5 -8.92 -9.60 -4.10
C ARG A 5 -9.30 -8.41 -4.99
N PHE A 6 -9.42 -7.19 -4.44
CA PHE A 6 -9.64 -5.97 -5.24
C PHE A 6 -8.37 -5.48 -5.95
N CYS A 7 -7.19 -5.81 -5.41
CA CYS A 7 -5.90 -5.46 -5.98
C CYS A 7 -5.34 -6.52 -6.97
N THR A 8 -5.79 -7.78 -6.89
CA THR A 8 -5.23 -8.94 -7.63
C THR A 8 -6.29 -9.69 -8.46
N GLY A 9 -7.51 -9.16 -8.58
CA GLY A 9 -8.63 -9.81 -9.28
C GLY A 9 -8.76 -9.41 -10.75
N ASP A 10 -9.59 -10.15 -11.50
CA ASP A 10 -9.99 -9.81 -12.87
C ASP A 10 -10.71 -8.45 -12.87
N THR A 11 -10.01 -7.46 -13.39
CA THR A 11 -10.22 -6.03 -13.23
C THR A 11 -11.61 -5.56 -13.68
N VAL A 12 -12.49 -5.29 -12.72
CA VAL A 12 -13.53 -4.27 -12.91
C VAL A 12 -12.92 -2.93 -12.48
N LEU A 13 -13.13 -1.85 -13.24
CA LEU A 13 -12.64 -0.48 -12.94
C LEU A 13 -12.90 -0.03 -11.48
N PHE A 14 -13.97 -0.57 -10.88
CA PHE A 14 -14.36 -0.32 -9.50
C PHE A 14 -13.39 -0.92 -8.47
N ASP A 15 -12.77 -2.06 -8.78
CA ASP A 15 -11.87 -2.78 -7.88
C ASP A 15 -10.50 -2.08 -7.75
N ASP A 16 -9.99 -1.52 -8.86
CA ASP A 16 -8.76 -0.69 -8.85
C ASP A 16 -8.93 0.57 -7.99
N ALA A 17 -10.08 1.24 -8.12
CA ALA A 17 -10.39 2.43 -7.32
C ALA A 17 -10.44 2.13 -5.82
N ILE A 18 -11.02 0.98 -5.44
CA ILE A 18 -11.05 0.51 -4.04
C ILE A 18 -9.64 0.18 -3.55
N CYS A 19 -8.84 -0.53 -4.36
CA CYS A 19 -7.47 -0.87 -4.02
C CYS A 19 -6.63 0.40 -3.77
N ARG A 20 -6.69 1.38 -4.68
CA ARG A 20 -5.99 2.66 -4.54
C ARG A 20 -6.43 3.43 -3.31
N ALA A 21 -7.74 3.54 -3.07
CA ALA A 21 -8.26 4.25 -1.89
C ALA A 21 -7.78 3.62 -0.58
N TYR A 22 -7.66 2.29 -0.54
CA TYR A 22 -7.13 1.59 0.62
C TYR A 22 -5.64 1.84 0.84
N ILE A 23 -4.84 1.81 -0.22
CA ILE A 23 -3.41 2.11 -0.16
C ILE A 23 -3.21 3.55 0.33
N GLN A 24 -3.95 4.51 -0.22
CA GLN A 24 -3.91 5.91 0.20
C GLN A 24 -4.28 6.07 1.67
N GLY A 25 -5.33 5.38 2.15
CA GLY A 25 -5.69 5.39 3.57
C GLY A 25 -4.57 4.90 4.50
N ILE A 26 -3.77 3.93 4.07
CA ILE A 26 -2.60 3.46 4.82
C ILE A 26 -1.47 4.49 4.81
N VAL A 27 -1.20 5.12 3.65
CA VAL A 27 -0.20 6.19 3.54
C VAL A 27 -0.59 7.38 4.42
N ASP A 28 -1.83 7.84 4.36
CA ASP A 28 -2.33 8.98 5.13
C ASP A 28 -2.32 8.68 6.64
N ALA A 29 -2.67 7.46 7.04
CA ALA A 29 -2.56 7.02 8.43
C ALA A 29 -1.10 7.02 8.89
N HIS A 30 -0.17 6.51 8.06
CA HIS A 30 1.26 6.54 8.36
C HIS A 30 1.77 7.98 8.54
N GLU A 31 1.45 8.89 7.62
CA GLU A 31 1.81 10.31 7.72
C GLU A 31 1.23 10.94 9.00
N HIS A 32 -0.03 10.64 9.33
CA HIS A 32 -0.67 11.12 10.56
C HIS A 32 0.06 10.65 11.83
N PHE A 33 0.44 9.36 11.89
CA PHE A 33 1.19 8.82 13.04
C PHE A 33 2.61 9.39 13.13
N GLN A 34 3.25 9.67 11.98
CA GLN A 34 4.55 10.35 11.92
C GLN A 34 4.46 11.77 12.49
N LEU A 35 3.43 12.54 12.11
CA LEU A 35 3.20 13.89 12.63
C LEU A 35 2.99 13.90 14.16
N GLN A 36 2.45 12.83 14.72
CA GLN A 36 2.25 12.68 16.16
C GLN A 36 3.48 12.13 16.90
N GLY A 37 4.57 11.77 16.20
CA GLY A 37 5.74 11.13 16.79
C GLY A 37 5.46 9.76 17.42
N LYS A 38 4.35 9.11 17.03
CA LYS A 38 3.83 7.91 17.70
C LYS A 38 4.38 6.59 17.16
N HIS A 39 5.09 6.60 16.03
CA HIS A 39 5.62 5.37 15.43
C HIS A 39 6.95 5.58 14.70
N PRO A 40 7.86 4.58 14.71
CA PRO A 40 8.99 4.55 13.80
C PRO A 40 8.49 4.49 12.35
N LYS A 41 9.25 5.10 11.42
CA LYS A 41 8.90 5.10 9.99
C LYS A 41 8.97 3.68 9.45
N SER A 42 7.81 3.15 9.07
CA SER A 42 7.72 1.84 8.44
C SER A 42 8.08 1.90 6.95
N PHE A 43 7.91 3.06 6.30
CA PHE A 43 8.25 3.33 4.90
C PHE A 43 8.34 4.85 4.66
N CYS A 44 8.98 5.28 3.57
CA CYS A 44 9.28 6.68 3.29
C CYS A 44 8.69 7.13 1.96
N VAL A 45 7.41 7.53 1.97
CA VAL A 45 6.71 7.99 0.75
C VAL A 45 7.32 9.29 0.21
N PRO A 46 7.60 9.37 -1.10
CA PRO A 46 8.07 10.59 -1.75
C PRO A 46 7.04 11.73 -1.63
N LYS A 47 7.52 12.97 -1.50
CA LYS A 47 6.64 14.15 -1.52
C LYS A 47 6.14 14.47 -2.93
N GLU A 48 6.88 14.03 -3.95
CA GLU A 48 6.50 14.20 -5.35
C GLU A 48 5.32 13.30 -5.67
N LYS A 49 4.15 13.92 -5.92
CA LYS A 49 2.91 13.19 -6.24
C LYS A 49 3.09 12.14 -7.33
N ALA A 50 3.81 12.46 -8.41
CA ALA A 50 4.04 11.52 -9.51
C ALA A 50 4.77 10.24 -9.06
N ARG A 51 5.78 10.36 -8.19
CA ARG A 51 6.50 9.20 -7.65
C ARG A 51 5.68 8.42 -6.63
N ARG A 52 4.86 9.12 -5.83
CA ARG A 52 3.90 8.49 -4.93
C ARG A 52 2.88 7.65 -5.72
N ASP A 53 2.22 8.25 -6.72
CA ASP A 53 1.22 7.59 -7.56
C ASP A 53 1.82 6.38 -8.31
N GLU A 54 3.05 6.51 -8.82
CA GLU A 54 3.78 5.43 -9.47
C GLU A 54 4.03 4.25 -8.52
N GLY A 55 4.59 4.51 -7.33
CA GLY A 55 4.89 3.46 -6.38
C GLY A 55 3.65 2.86 -5.70
N GLU A 56 2.60 3.64 -5.45
CA GLU A 56 1.29 3.08 -5.05
C GLU A 56 0.75 2.11 -6.11
N GLY A 57 0.93 2.44 -7.40
CA GLY A 57 0.61 1.56 -8.52
C GLY A 57 1.46 0.28 -8.61
N MET A 58 2.57 0.19 -7.87
CA MET A 58 3.38 -1.03 -7.78
C MET A 58 2.90 -2.01 -6.71
N VAL A 59 2.07 -1.55 -5.74
CA VAL A 59 1.56 -2.40 -4.65
C VAL A 59 0.78 -3.62 -5.17
N PRO A 60 -0.15 -3.50 -6.15
CA PRO A 60 -0.82 -4.67 -6.74
C PRO A 60 0.15 -5.70 -7.32
N LYS A 61 1.19 -5.25 -8.04
CA LYS A 61 2.22 -6.13 -8.62
C LYS A 61 3.02 -6.85 -7.54
N TRP A 62 3.29 -6.18 -6.42
CA TRP A 62 3.93 -6.79 -5.28
C TRP A 62 3.02 -7.85 -4.64
N LEU A 63 1.73 -7.56 -4.45
CA LEU A 63 0.77 -8.50 -3.87
C LEU A 63 0.62 -9.80 -4.71
N GLU A 64 0.62 -9.67 -6.05
CA GLU A 64 0.67 -10.82 -6.97
C GLU A 64 1.92 -11.69 -6.76
N ALA A 65 3.08 -11.07 -6.61
CA ALA A 65 4.35 -11.77 -6.39
C ALA A 65 4.42 -12.53 -5.05
N PHE A 66 3.58 -12.15 -4.09
CA PHE A 66 3.50 -12.73 -2.74
C PHE A 66 2.12 -13.33 -2.44
N LYS A 67 1.47 -13.93 -3.45
CA LYS A 67 0.11 -14.46 -3.35
C LYS A 67 -0.07 -15.57 -2.30
N GLU A 68 0.99 -16.22 -1.88
CA GLU A 68 0.97 -17.19 -0.77
C GLU A 68 0.69 -16.51 0.59
N ARG A 69 0.97 -15.21 0.70
CA ARG A 69 0.79 -14.42 1.92
C ARG A 69 -0.59 -13.79 2.06
N LEU A 70 -1.49 -13.99 1.10
CA LEU A 70 -2.81 -13.34 1.10
C LEU A 70 -3.74 -13.76 2.25
N HIS A 71 -3.38 -14.80 2.99
CA HIS A 71 -4.03 -15.18 4.24
C HIS A 71 -3.70 -14.22 5.41
N GLN A 72 -2.70 -13.34 5.26
CA GLN A 72 -2.30 -12.36 6.27
C GLN A 72 -3.26 -11.16 6.30
N LYS A 73 -3.17 -10.36 7.37
CA LYS A 73 -3.95 -9.11 7.47
C LYS A 73 -3.59 -8.17 6.31
N PRO A 74 -4.57 -7.61 5.58
CA PRO A 74 -4.27 -6.80 4.41
C PRO A 74 -3.45 -5.53 4.71
N GLN A 75 -3.66 -4.90 5.87
CA GLN A 75 -2.87 -3.75 6.30
C GLN A 75 -1.38 -4.09 6.36
N ARG A 76 -1.05 -5.29 6.85
CA ARG A 76 0.33 -5.76 6.96
C ARG A 76 0.95 -5.95 5.59
N LEU A 77 0.22 -6.58 4.67
CA LEU A 77 0.70 -6.82 3.31
C LEU A 77 0.98 -5.51 2.57
N VAL A 78 0.09 -4.52 2.68
CA VAL A 78 0.28 -3.22 2.05
C VAL A 78 1.42 -2.43 2.70
N VAL A 79 1.58 -2.49 4.03
CA VAL A 79 2.74 -1.87 4.71
C VAL A 79 4.05 -2.52 4.26
N ASP A 80 4.11 -3.85 4.17
CA ASP A 80 5.30 -4.57 3.70
C ASP A 80 5.62 -4.23 2.23
N ALA A 81 4.59 -4.12 1.39
CA ALA A 81 4.74 -3.68 0.00
C ALA A 81 5.29 -2.25 -0.08
N LEU A 82 4.69 -1.32 0.66
CA LEU A 82 5.13 0.08 0.71
C LEU A 82 6.54 0.21 1.29
N HIS A 83 6.94 -0.62 2.24
CA HIS A 83 8.32 -0.69 2.74
C HIS A 83 9.29 -1.13 1.63
N ALA A 84 8.93 -2.16 0.87
CA ALA A 84 9.76 -2.66 -0.22
C ALA A 84 9.89 -1.64 -1.37
N ILE A 85 8.82 -0.90 -1.65
CA ILE A 85 8.76 0.11 -2.73
C ILE A 85 9.42 1.43 -2.29
N PHE A 86 9.24 1.82 -1.04
CA PHE A 86 9.70 3.08 -0.46
C PHE A 86 10.52 2.86 0.81
N PRO A 87 11.71 2.26 0.72
CA PRO A 87 12.57 2.06 1.89
C PRO A 87 13.00 3.41 2.47
N CYS A 88 13.04 3.49 3.80
CA CYS A 88 13.64 4.63 4.49
C CYS A 88 15.17 4.49 4.52
N PRO A 89 15.93 5.60 4.36
CA PRO A 89 17.37 5.63 4.57
C PRO A 89 17.74 5.43 6.05
#